data_AF-I7ZR82-F1
#
_entry.id   AF-I7ZR82-F1
#
_cell.length_a   1.000
_cell.length_b   1.000
_cell.length_c   1.000
_cell.angle_alpha   90.00
_cell.angle_beta   90.00
_cell.angle_gamma   90.00
#
_symmetry.space_group_name_H-M   'P 1'
#
loop_
_entity.id
_entity.type
_entity.pdbx_description
1 polymer ?
#
loop_
_entity_poly.entity_id
_entity_poly.type
_entity_poly.pdbx_seq_one_letter_code
_entity_poly.pdbx_strand_id
1 'polypeptide(L)'
;MEIPEAAGQRFLAAVDPCSNHQIAKIIKENFSDLASRLHEQVAVPNTGSRFMVDTSPMKILGISFKPLKDSVIDTVSSVLERGWPAQQRLCLTVLRKLSSPKAHALVFKMICMESMLGSSRKLIFAPSENL
;
A
#
# COMPACT_ATOMS: atom_id res chain seq x y z
N MET A 1 15.27 -15.90 10.39
CA MET A 1 16.72 -15.76 10.69
C MET A 1 16.87 -14.41 11.37
N GLU A 2 17.34 -14.40 12.61
CA GLU A 2 17.55 -13.18 13.37
C GLU A 2 19.00 -12.71 13.18
N ILE A 3 19.22 -11.40 13.07
CA ILE A 3 20.52 -10.80 12.75
C ILE A 3 20.96 -9.98 13.97
N PRO A 4 21.98 -10.43 14.75
CA PRO A 4 22.43 -9.73 15.94
C PRO A 4 22.82 -8.27 15.70
N GLU A 5 23.39 -7.96 14.54
CA GLU A 5 23.81 -6.62 14.12
C GLU A 5 22.62 -5.66 13.94
N ALA A 6 21.41 -6.19 13.76
CA ALA A 6 20.19 -5.42 13.67
C ALA A 6 19.63 -5.01 15.05
N ALA A 7 20.19 -5.54 16.14
CA ALA A 7 19.74 -5.23 17.50
C ALA A 7 19.92 -3.73 17.82
N GLY A 8 18.87 -3.12 18.39
CA GLY A 8 18.87 -1.70 18.76
C GLY A 8 18.73 -0.72 17.58
N GLN A 9 18.62 -1.21 16.35
CA GLN A 9 18.48 -0.36 15.16
C GLN A 9 17.02 -0.19 14.72
N ARG A 10 16.73 0.92 14.04
CA ARG A 10 15.44 1.17 13.38
C ARG A 10 15.63 1.15 11.88
N PHE A 11 14.85 0.33 11.20
CA PHE A 11 14.88 0.21 9.75
C PHE A 11 13.65 0.85 9.14
N LEU A 12 13.86 1.66 8.11
CA LEU A 12 12.78 2.28 7.35
C LEU A 12 12.53 1.49 6.07
N ALA A 13 11.46 0.69 6.06
CA ALA A 13 11.07 -0.14 4.92
C ALA A 13 10.46 0.70 3.78
N ALA A 14 11.32 1.36 3.01
CA ALA A 14 10.96 2.15 1.83
C ALA A 14 11.96 1.88 0.68
N VAL A 15 11.45 1.83 -0.55
CA VAL A 15 12.26 1.56 -1.75
C VAL A 15 12.20 2.76 -2.69
N ASP A 16 11.00 3.02 -3.21
CA ASP A 16 10.76 4.05 -4.19
C ASP A 16 9.44 4.78 -3.92
N PRO A 17 9.36 6.07 -4.27
CA PRO A 17 8.10 6.78 -4.24
C PRO A 17 7.15 6.21 -5.30
N CYS A 18 5.95 5.80 -4.87
CA CYS A 18 4.89 5.34 -5.76
C CYS A 18 3.87 6.45 -6.03
N SER A 19 3.23 6.40 -7.19
CA SER A 19 2.11 7.27 -7.56
C SER A 19 0.92 6.46 -8.05
N ASN A 20 -0.29 6.99 -7.85
CA ASN A 20 -1.52 6.36 -8.35
C ASN A 20 -1.48 6.17 -9.87
N HIS A 21 -0.79 7.05 -10.59
CA HIS A 21 -0.55 6.91 -12.02
C HIS A 21 0.28 5.67 -12.35
N GLN A 22 1.41 5.46 -11.68
CA GLN A 22 2.24 4.27 -11.89
C GLN A 22 1.47 2.99 -11.57
N ILE A 23 0.73 2.96 -10.48
CA ILE A 23 -0.10 1.80 -10.10
C ILE A 23 -1.14 1.53 -11.19
N ALA A 24 -1.91 2.54 -11.62
CA ALA A 24 -2.93 2.39 -12.66
C ALA A 24 -2.32 1.93 -13.99
N LYS A 25 -1.14 2.45 -14.36
CA LYS A 25 -0.40 2.04 -15.55
C LYS A 25 -0.02 0.56 -15.47
N ILE A 26 0.58 0.11 -14.37
CA ILE A 26 0.93 -1.30 -14.14
C ILE A 26 -0.32 -2.19 -14.26
N ILE A 27 -1.44 -1.80 -13.67
CA ILE A 27 -2.67 -2.60 -13.74
C ILE A 27 -3.16 -2.71 -15.18
N LYS A 28 -3.22 -1.62 -15.94
CA LYS A 28 -3.66 -1.62 -17.34
C LYS A 28 -2.79 -2.51 -18.22
N GLU A 29 -1.47 -2.49 -18.01
CA GLU A 29 -0.49 -3.26 -18.79
C GLU A 29 -0.57 -4.77 -18.51
N ASN A 30 -0.98 -5.19 -17.32
CA ASN A 30 -0.96 -6.60 -16.91
C ASN A 30 -2.36 -7.24 -16.79
N PHE A 31 -3.42 -6.44 -16.70
CA PHE A 31 -4.82 -6.90 -16.56
C PHE A 31 -5.73 -6.17 -17.55
N SER A 32 -5.82 -6.66 -18.78
CA SER A 32 -6.63 -6.06 -19.87
C SER A 32 -8.09 -5.85 -19.49
N ASP A 33 -8.68 -6.79 -18.75
CA ASP A 33 -10.09 -6.74 -18.34
C ASP A 33 -10.40 -5.59 -17.39
N LEU A 34 -9.40 -5.12 -16.66
CA LEU A 34 -9.51 -3.98 -15.75
C LEU A 34 -9.18 -2.66 -16.42
N ALA A 35 -8.54 -2.67 -17.59
CA ALA A 35 -8.08 -1.45 -18.23
C ALA A 35 -9.23 -0.50 -18.59
N SER A 36 -10.37 -1.04 -19.04
CA SER A 36 -11.59 -0.28 -19.36
C SER A 36 -12.27 0.33 -18.14
N ARG A 37 -11.99 -0.19 -16.94
CA ARG A 37 -12.60 0.24 -15.67
C ARG A 37 -11.78 1.30 -14.95
N LEU A 38 -10.55 1.53 -15.37
CA LEU A 38 -9.65 2.53 -14.80
C LEU A 38 -9.67 3.81 -15.63
N HIS A 39 -9.55 4.96 -14.95
CA HIS A 39 -9.46 6.25 -15.64
C HIS A 39 -8.31 6.28 -16.63
N GLU A 40 -8.54 6.81 -17.82
CA GLU A 40 -7.55 6.89 -18.89
C GLU A 40 -6.30 7.66 -18.45
N GLN A 41 -6.51 8.80 -17.79
CA GLN A 41 -5.45 9.62 -17.20
C GLN A 41 -5.64 9.75 -15.69
N VAL A 42 -4.57 9.44 -14.96
CA VAL A 42 -4.48 9.71 -13.52
C VAL A 42 -3.53 10.89 -13.36
N ALA A 43 -4.06 12.03 -12.92
CA ALA A 43 -3.28 13.24 -12.69
C ALA A 43 -2.23 12.98 -11.61
N VAL A 44 -0.97 13.26 -11.92
CA VAL A 44 0.10 13.29 -10.94
C VAL A 44 0.26 14.76 -10.54
N PRO A 45 -0.06 15.14 -9.29
CA PRO A 45 0.15 16.50 -8.86
C PRO A 45 1.63 16.85 -8.97
N ASN A 46 1.92 18.01 -9.59
CA ASN A 46 3.28 18.53 -9.68
C ASN A 46 3.67 19.12 -8.32
N THR A 47 3.89 18.25 -7.34
CA THR A 47 4.51 18.59 -6.08
C THR A 47 6.01 18.63 -6.34
N GLY A 48 6.68 19.76 -6.12
CA GLY A 48 8.08 20.02 -6.51
C GLY A 48 9.14 19.01 -6.03
N SER A 49 10.22 19.48 -5.40
CA SER A 49 11.23 18.54 -4.89
C SER A 49 10.61 17.61 -3.84
N ARG A 50 10.63 16.30 -4.07
CA ARG A 50 10.21 15.29 -3.10
C ARG A 50 11.35 15.02 -2.13
N PHE A 51 11.03 14.87 -0.85
CA PHE A 51 12.00 14.41 0.13
C PHE A 51 12.56 13.06 -0.29
N MET A 52 13.89 12.95 -0.33
CA MET A 52 14.56 11.68 -0.54
C MET A 52 14.64 10.94 0.79
N VAL A 53 14.36 9.64 0.75
CA VAL A 53 14.40 8.77 1.92
C VAL A 53 15.70 7.97 1.85
N ASP A 54 16.54 8.09 2.86
CA ASP A 54 17.72 7.24 2.99
C ASP A 54 17.34 5.92 3.68
N THR A 55 17.50 4.81 2.95
CA THR A 55 17.26 3.45 3.44
C THR A 55 18.55 2.62 3.49
N SER A 56 19.72 3.27 3.45
CA SER A 56 21.04 2.61 3.56
C SER A 56 21.18 1.63 4.74
N PRO A 57 20.63 1.90 5.95
CA PRO A 57 20.70 0.95 7.06
C PRO A 57 20.06 -0.41 6.76
N MET A 58 19.11 -0.49 5.82
CA MET A 58 18.44 -1.75 5.45
C MET A 58 19.38 -2.82 4.89
N LYS A 59 20.57 -2.44 4.41
CA LYS A 59 21.59 -3.38 3.94
C LYS A 59 21.98 -4.40 5.02
N ILE A 60 21.90 -4.02 6.29
CA ILE A 60 22.20 -4.89 7.44
C ILE A 60 21.25 -6.09 7.49
N LEU A 61 20.00 -5.90 7.06
CA LEU A 61 19.02 -6.98 7.05
C LEU A 61 19.23 -7.98 5.90
N GLY A 62 20.06 -7.66 4.90
CA GLY A 62 20.32 -8.53 3.75
C GLY A 62 19.08 -8.82 2.88
N ILE A 63 17.99 -8.08 3.06
CA ILE A 63 16.73 -8.26 2.32
C ILE A 63 16.70 -7.39 1.07
N SER A 64 16.22 -7.97 -0.03
CA SER A 64 15.87 -7.23 -1.23
C SER A 64 14.36 -7.07 -1.30
N PHE A 65 13.90 -5.84 -1.51
CA PHE A 65 12.49 -5.58 -1.68
C PHE A 65 12.01 -6.01 -3.06
N LYS A 66 10.77 -6.48 -3.08
CA LYS A 66 10.06 -6.77 -4.32
C LYS A 66 9.81 -5.46 -5.08
N PRO A 67 10.01 -5.42 -6.42
CA PRO A 67 9.68 -4.26 -7.22
C PRO A 67 8.21 -3.85 -7.09
N LEU A 68 7.91 -2.56 -7.28
CA LEU A 68 6.54 -2.04 -7.24
C LEU A 68 5.62 -2.78 -8.22
N LYS A 69 6.10 -3.04 -9.45
CA LYS A 69 5.33 -3.74 -10.49
C LYS A 69 4.80 -5.07 -9.99
N ASP A 70 5.70 -5.92 -9.52
CA ASP A 70 5.36 -7.27 -9.11
C ASP A 70 4.49 -7.26 -7.84
N SER A 71 4.73 -6.30 -6.93
CA SER A 71 3.92 -6.13 -5.72
C SER A 71 2.47 -5.72 -6.06
N VAL A 72 2.28 -4.86 -7.06
CA VAL A 72 0.96 -4.47 -7.56
C VAL A 72 0.26 -5.65 -8.23
N ILE A 73 0.98 -6.41 -9.07
CA ILE A 73 0.42 -7.60 -9.75
C ILE A 73 -0.08 -8.62 -8.73
N ASP A 74 0.75 -9.00 -7.75
CA ASP A 74 0.37 -9.94 -6.69
C ASP A 74 -0.88 -9.47 -5.92
N THR A 75 -0.93 -8.18 -5.59
CA THR A 75 -2.03 -7.61 -4.81
C THR A 75 -3.34 -7.68 -5.60
N VAL A 76 -3.31 -7.31 -6.89
CA VAL A 76 -4.49 -7.33 -7.76
C VAL A 76 -4.97 -8.75 -7.98
N SER A 77 -4.06 -9.69 -8.24
CA SER A 77 -4.40 -11.11 -8.37
C SER A 77 -5.06 -11.64 -7.10
N SER A 78 -4.49 -11.36 -5.91
CA SER A 78 -5.08 -11.80 -4.65
C SER A 78 -6.48 -11.21 -4.41
N VAL A 79 -6.74 -9.98 -4.84
CA VAL A 79 -8.06 -9.34 -4.72
C VAL A 79 -9.07 -9.95 -5.69
N LEU A 80 -8.64 -10.29 -6.91
CA LEU A 80 -9.49 -10.95 -7.90
C LEU A 80 -9.85 -12.38 -7.47
N GLU A 81 -8.90 -13.12 -6.90
CA GLU A 81 -9.09 -14.50 -6.44
C GLU A 81 -9.96 -14.58 -5.18
N ARG A 82 -9.68 -13.76 -4.17
CA ARG A 82 -10.30 -13.88 -2.83
C ARG A 82 -11.45 -12.90 -2.61
N GLY A 83 -11.59 -11.91 -3.48
CA GLY A 83 -12.51 -10.79 -3.29
C GLY A 83 -12.07 -9.83 -2.18
N TRP A 84 -12.80 -8.72 -2.05
CA TRP A 84 -12.57 -7.73 -0.99
C TRP A 84 -12.96 -8.31 0.38
N PRO A 85 -12.14 -8.12 1.44
CA PRO A 85 -12.51 -8.52 2.79
C PRO A 85 -13.81 -7.83 3.21
N ALA A 86 -14.65 -8.53 3.99
CA ALA A 86 -16.00 -8.09 4.32
C ALA A 86 -16.08 -6.64 4.86
N GLN A 87 -15.08 -6.22 5.64
CA GLN A 87 -14.93 -4.85 6.16
C GLN A 87 -14.92 -3.80 5.03
N GLN A 88 -14.14 -4.03 3.96
CA GLN A 88 -14.01 -3.08 2.85
C GLN A 88 -15.25 -3.09 1.95
N ARG A 89 -15.93 -4.25 1.85
CA ARG A 89 -17.21 -4.37 1.14
C ARG A 89 -18.30 -3.52 1.80
N LEU A 90 -18.40 -3.57 3.13
CA LEU A 90 -19.32 -2.74 3.93
C LEU A 90 -19.03 -1.25 3.74
N CYS A 91 -17.76 -0.84 3.86
CA CYS A 91 -17.38 0.56 3.65
C CYS A 91 -17.69 1.07 2.23
N LEU A 92 -17.50 0.24 1.20
CA LEU A 92 -17.88 0.58 -0.19
C LEU A 92 -19.39 0.69 -0.39
N THR A 93 -20.19 -0.13 0.30
CA THR A 93 -21.65 -0.02 0.30
C THR A 93 -22.12 1.25 1.00
N VAL A 94 -21.52 1.61 2.13
CA VAL A 94 -21.79 2.88 2.83
C VAL A 94 -21.40 4.07 1.96
N LEU A 95 -20.22 4.01 1.33
CA LEU A 95 -19.75 5.00 0.36
C LEU A 95 -20.75 5.23 -0.76
N ARG A 96 -21.21 4.18 -1.45
CA ARG A 96 -22.21 4.29 -2.51
C ARG A 96 -23.55 4.89 -2.07
N LYS A 97 -23.89 4.83 -0.78
CA LYS A 97 -25.09 5.45 -0.20
C LYS A 97 -24.90 6.92 0.18
N LEU A 98 -23.66 7.40 0.25
CA LEU A 98 -23.36 8.80 0.56
C LEU A 98 -23.51 9.63 -0.73
N SER A 99 -24.59 10.40 -0.84
CA SER A 99 -24.92 11.22 -2.03
C SER A 99 -23.93 12.37 -2.30
N SER A 100 -22.92 12.59 -1.46
CA SER A 100 -22.02 13.76 -1.55
C SER A 100 -20.62 13.38 -2.05
N PRO A 101 -20.13 14.01 -3.14
CA PRO A 101 -18.78 13.76 -3.68
C PRO A 101 -17.66 14.02 -2.67
N LYS A 102 -17.86 14.96 -1.75
CA LYS A 102 -16.89 15.30 -0.69
C LYS A 102 -16.80 14.19 0.36
N ALA A 103 -17.91 13.52 0.65
CA ALA A 103 -17.95 12.38 1.56
C ALA A 103 -17.24 11.15 0.96
N HIS A 104 -17.35 10.95 -0.37
CA HIS A 104 -16.61 9.91 -1.07
C HIS A 104 -15.09 10.06 -0.91
N ALA A 105 -14.56 11.26 -1.13
CA ALA A 105 -13.12 11.52 -1.05
C ALA A 105 -12.57 11.29 0.37
N LEU A 106 -13.31 11.70 1.40
CA LEU A 106 -12.91 11.53 2.81
C LEU A 106 -12.89 10.06 3.23
N VAL A 107 -13.94 9.31 2.90
CA VAL A 107 -14.04 7.91 3.30
C VAL A 107 -13.09 7.03 2.47
N PHE A 108 -12.87 7.32 1.18
CA PHE A 108 -11.86 6.64 0.38
C PHE A 108 -10.44 6.86 0.94
N LYS A 109 -10.12 8.08 1.36
CA LYS A 109 -8.82 8.41 1.99
C LYS A 109 -8.65 7.68 3.33
N MET A 110 -9.71 7.54 4.11
CA MET A 110 -9.70 6.79 5.38
C MET A 110 -9.48 5.29 5.17
N ILE A 111 -10.17 4.67 4.20
CA ILE A 111 -10.01 3.24 3.86
C ILE A 111 -8.60 2.94 3.36
N CYS A 112 -8.04 3.81 2.50
CA CYS A 112 -6.65 3.66 2.03
C CYS A 112 -5.63 3.79 3.18
N MET A 113 -5.87 4.66 4.16
CA MET A 113 -5.01 4.74 5.35
C MET A 113 -5.12 3.49 6.24
N GLU A 114 -6.33 2.98 6.48
CA GLU A 114 -6.51 1.78 7.33
C GLU A 114 -5.97 0.50 6.69
N SER A 115 -6.10 0.35 5.37
CA SER A 115 -5.50 -0.79 4.65
C SER A 115 -3.97 -0.75 4.67
N MET A 116 -3.36 0.44 4.64
CA MET A 116 -1.92 0.61 4.84
C MET A 116 -1.49 0.35 6.30
N LEU A 117 -2.30 0.76 7.29
CA LEU A 117 -2.00 0.58 8.72
C LEU A 117 -2.29 -0.85 9.23
N GLY A 118 -3.18 -1.59 8.57
CA GLY A 118 -3.54 -2.96 8.92
C GLY A 118 -2.38 -3.96 8.77
N SER A 119 -1.42 -3.68 7.90
CA SER A 119 -0.20 -4.49 7.76
C SER A 119 0.82 -4.23 8.87
N SER A 120 0.74 -3.10 9.58
CA SER A 120 1.69 -2.73 10.64
C SER A 120 1.26 -3.15 12.04
N ARG A 121 -0.01 -3.57 12.26
CA ARG A 121 -0.48 -4.01 13.59
C ARG A 121 -0.08 -5.43 13.97
N LYS A 122 0.50 -6.22 13.06
CA LYS A 122 1.06 -7.55 13.39
C LYS A 122 2.49 -7.52 13.91
N LEU A 123 3.15 -6.35 13.90
CA LEU A 123 4.56 -6.20 14.30
C LEU A 123 4.76 -5.40 15.59
N ILE A 124 3.68 -5.04 16.30
CA ILE A 124 3.74 -4.31 17.55
C ILE A 124 2.80 -5.01 18.52
N PHE A 125 3.32 -5.41 19.69
CA PHE A 125 2.72 -6.27 20.73
C PHE A 125 2.98 -7.77 20.57
N ALA A 126 4.24 -8.17 20.75
CA ALA A 126 4.50 -9.21 21.74
C ALA A 126 4.69 -8.49 23.09
N PRO A 127 3.88 -8.76 24.14
CA PRO A 127 4.15 -8.24 25.46
C PRO A 127 5.42 -8.90 25.99
N SER A 128 6.39 -8.08 26.37
CA SER A 128 7.50 -8.49 27.22
C SER A 128 6.91 -8.85 28.59
N GLU A 129 6.67 -10.14 28.82
CA GLU A 129 6.43 -10.67 30.16
C GLU A 129 7.69 -11.37 30.67
N ASN A 130 8.33 -10.66 31.61
CA ASN A 130 8.98 -11.14 32.83
C ASN A 130 10.28 -11.98 32.79
N LEU A 131 11.29 -11.35 33.44
CA LEU A 131 12.42 -11.87 34.23
C LEU A 131 13.49 -12.73 33.54
#